data_AF-A0A431K2K1-F1
#
_entry.id   AF-A0A431K2K1-F1
#
_cell.length_a   1.000
_cell.length_b   1.000
_cell.length_c   1.000
_cell.angle_alpha   90.00
_cell.angle_beta   90.00
_cell.angle_gamma   90.00
#
_symmetry.space_group_name_H-M   'P 1'
#
loop_
_entity.id
_entity.type
_entity.pdbx_description
1 polymer ?
#
loop_
_entity_poly.entity_id
_entity_poly.type
_entity_poly.pdbx_seq_one_letter_code
_entity_poly.pdbx_strand_id
1 'polypeptide(L)'
;MRFRMTTDVSTTPPAFWDTVAKHVAARVTPAMKLSPRARGPIITYLRDLECVARHECESRQAIQIIASGRHLLGDQSSVEPVEGPFSRT
;
A
#
# COMPACT_ATOMS: atom_id res chain seq x y z
N MET A 1 -19.60 36.23 -14.98
CA MET A 1 -19.50 34.76 -15.16
C MET A 1 -18.67 34.19 -14.03
N ARG A 2 -19.24 33.31 -13.19
CA ARG A 2 -18.51 32.63 -12.10
C ARG A 2 -18.05 31.27 -12.62
N PHE A 3 -16.74 31.08 -12.73
CA PHE A 3 -16.17 29.74 -12.92
C PHE A 3 -16.35 28.96 -11.63
N ARG A 4 -17.29 28.00 -11.62
CA ARG A 4 -17.26 26.91 -10.65
C ARG A 4 -16.15 25.97 -11.09
N MET A 5 -15.01 26.03 -10.41
CA MET A 5 -14.12 24.87 -10.30
C MET A 5 -14.87 23.81 -9.49
N THR A 6 -15.63 22.96 -10.18
CA THR A 6 -15.96 21.65 -9.64
C THR A 6 -14.69 20.82 -9.74
N THR A 7 -13.84 20.92 -8.73
CA THR A 7 -12.90 19.84 -8.42
C THR A 7 -13.76 18.67 -7.96
N ASP A 8 -14.30 17.94 -8.93
CA ASP A 8 -14.78 16.59 -8.72
C ASP A 8 -13.53 15.74 -8.47
N VAL A 9 -13.00 15.82 -7.24
CA VAL A 9 -12.03 14.85 -6.73
C VAL A 9 -12.85 13.63 -6.29
N SER A 10 -13.65 13.09 -7.20
CA SER A 10 -14.02 11.69 -7.15
C SER A 10 -12.84 10.92 -7.73
N THR A 11 -11.76 10.85 -6.96
CA THR A 11 -10.67 9.93 -7.32
C THR A 11 -11.26 8.55 -7.11
N THR A 12 -11.60 7.87 -8.20
CA THR A 12 -12.07 6.49 -8.17
C THR A 12 -11.08 5.67 -7.32
N PRO A 13 -11.55 4.86 -6.35
CA PRO A 13 -10.69 4.09 -5.45
C PRO A 13 -9.54 3.33 -6.15
N PRO A 14 -9.73 2.76 -7.37
CA PRO A 14 -8.64 2.13 -8.12
C PRO A 14 -7.47 3.08 -8.43
N ALA A 15 -7.73 4.31 -8.87
CA ALA A 15 -6.69 5.25 -9.27
C ALA A 15 -5.84 5.74 -8.07
N PHE A 16 -6.47 5.81 -6.88
CA PHE A 16 -5.77 6.09 -5.64
C PHE A 16 -4.77 4.97 -5.31
N TRP A 17 -5.25 3.73 -5.28
CA TRP A 17 -4.41 2.58 -4.92
C TRP A 17 -3.29 2.32 -5.94
N ASP A 18 -3.52 2.60 -7.22
CA ASP A 18 -2.47 2.58 -8.24
C ASP A 18 -1.37 3.62 -7.97
N THR A 19 -1.77 4.81 -7.53
CA THR A 19 -0.82 5.87 -7.14
C THR A 19 -0.02 5.46 -5.90
N VAL A 20 -0.69 4.89 -4.91
CA VAL A 20 -0.05 4.35 -3.70
C VAL A 20 0.97 3.25 -4.07
N ALA A 21 0.59 2.30 -4.93
CA ALA A 21 1.48 1.23 -5.37
C ALA A 21 2.74 1.76 -6.07
N LYS A 22 2.59 2.74 -6.96
CA LYS A 22 3.72 3.42 -7.61
C LYS A 22 4.61 4.14 -6.59
N HIS A 23 4.01 4.81 -5.61
CA HIS A 23 4.74 5.48 -4.54
C HIS A 23 5.56 4.49 -3.71
N VAL A 24 4.97 3.36 -3.32
CA VAL A 24 5.64 2.30 -2.57
C VAL A 24 6.82 1.75 -3.35
N ALA A 25 6.65 1.42 -4.63
CA ALA A 25 7.75 0.93 -5.47
C ALA A 25 8.92 1.94 -5.56
N ALA A 26 8.60 3.23 -5.71
CA ALA A 26 9.60 4.30 -5.75
C ALA A 26 10.34 4.50 -4.41
N ARG A 27 9.69 4.22 -3.27
CA ARG A 27 10.27 4.35 -1.93
C ARG A 27 11.05 3.12 -1.47
N VAL A 28 10.62 1.91 -1.85
CA VAL A 28 11.29 0.67 -1.47
C VAL A 28 12.68 0.59 -2.10
N THR A 29 12.81 0.96 -3.38
CA THR A 29 14.08 0.90 -4.12
C THR A 29 15.25 1.62 -3.41
N PRO A 30 15.14 2.90 -2.99
CA PRO A 30 16.19 3.55 -2.21
C PRO A 30 16.30 2.99 -0.79
N ALA A 31 15.19 2.57 -0.17
CA ALA A 31 15.19 2.01 1.18
C ALA A 31 15.99 0.70 1.30
N MET A 32 16.08 -0.09 0.22
CA MET A 32 16.92 -1.29 0.16
C MET A 32 18.42 -0.99 0.36
N LYS A 33 18.88 0.25 0.14
CA LYS A 33 20.28 0.65 0.38
C LYS A 33 20.54 1.05 1.83
N LEU A 34 19.50 1.21 2.64
CA LEU A 34 19.62 1.58 4.05
C LEU A 34 20.06 0.39 4.90
N SER A 35 20.65 0.68 6.06
CA SER A 35 20.95 -0.34 7.07
C SER A 35 19.66 -0.95 7.64
N PRO A 36 19.68 -2.20 8.14
CA PRO A 36 18.49 -2.85 8.70
C PRO A 36 17.77 -2.01 9.76
N ARG A 37 18.52 -1.34 10.65
CA ARG A 37 17.95 -0.44 11.67
C ARG A 37 17.21 0.75 11.08
N ALA A 38 17.72 1.32 9.99
CA ALA A 38 17.08 2.46 9.31
C ALA A 38 15.86 2.05 8.47
N ARG A 39 15.71 0.76 8.12
CA ARG A 39 14.52 0.23 7.42
C ARG A 39 13.33 0.04 8.35
N GLY A 40 13.55 -0.11 9.65
CA GLY A 40 12.50 -0.41 10.65
C GLY A 40 11.25 0.48 10.53
N PRO A 41 11.38 1.82 10.53
CA PRO A 41 10.22 2.71 10.38
C PRO A 41 9.47 2.56 9.05
N ILE A 42 10.19 2.25 7.96
CA ILE A 42 9.60 2.04 6.63
C ILE A 42 8.82 0.73 6.60
N ILE A 43 9.37 -0.33 7.22
CA ILE A 43 8.68 -1.61 7.40
C ILE A 43 7.38 -1.40 8.18
N THR A 44 7.42 -0.66 9.30
CA THR A 44 6.21 -0.37 10.09
C THR A 44 5.17 0.38 9.24
N TYR A 45 5.57 1.42 8.53
CA TYR A 45 4.67 2.15 7.64
C TYR A 45 4.03 1.24 6.58
N LEU A 46 4.80 0.34 5.97
CA LEU A 46 4.28 -0.59 4.97
C LEU A 46 3.34 -1.64 5.57
N ARG A 47 3.52 -2.03 6.83
CA ARG A 47 2.56 -2.91 7.54
C ARG A 47 1.22 -2.21 7.75
N ASP A 48 1.25 -0.99 8.26
CA ASP A 48 0.03 -0.22 8.50
C ASP A 48 -0.70 0.03 7.18
N LEU A 49 0.06 0.37 6.12
CA LEU A 49 -0.48 0.53 4.78
C LEU A 49 -1.06 -0.77 4.21
N GLU A 50 -0.42 -1.92 4.42
CA GLU A 50 -0.95 -3.23 4.01
C GLU A 50 -2.27 -3.55 4.71
N CYS A 51 -2.37 -3.23 6.00
CA CYS A 51 -3.59 -3.39 6.78
C CYS A 51 -4.74 -2.57 6.17
N VAL A 52 -4.53 -1.26 5.95
CA VAL A 52 -5.54 -0.38 5.34
C VAL A 52 -5.89 -0.85 3.93
N ALA A 53 -4.88 -1.21 3.12
CA ALA A 53 -5.13 -1.70 1.76
C ALA A 53 -5.98 -2.97 1.76
N ARG A 54 -5.78 -3.90 2.69
CA ARG A 54 -6.64 -5.10 2.77
C ARG A 54 -8.08 -4.80 3.15
N HIS A 55 -8.34 -3.69 3.85
CA HIS A 55 -9.69 -3.25 4.22
C HIS A 55 -10.38 -2.43 3.13
N GLU A 56 -9.64 -1.62 2.39
CA GLU A 56 -10.20 -0.55 1.55
C GLU A 56 -9.80 -0.65 0.06
N CYS A 57 -8.92 -1.58 -0.29
CA CYS A 57 -8.45 -1.80 -1.66
C CYS A 57 -9.05 -3.07 -2.27
N GLU A 58 -9.75 -2.92 -3.38
CA GLU A 58 -10.20 -4.06 -4.19
C GLU A 58 -9.10 -4.57 -5.14
N SER A 59 -8.01 -3.81 -5.33
CA SER A 59 -6.89 -4.18 -6.20
C SER A 59 -5.91 -5.11 -5.48
N ARG A 60 -6.02 -6.40 -5.79
CA ARG A 60 -5.04 -7.42 -5.35
C ARG A 60 -3.61 -7.06 -5.75
N GLN A 61 -3.43 -6.43 -6.91
CA GLN A 61 -2.11 -6.03 -7.38
C GLN A 61 -1.48 -4.98 -6.46
N ALA A 62 -2.24 -3.96 -6.04
CA ALA A 62 -1.75 -2.94 -5.13
C ALA A 62 -1.36 -3.55 -3.77
N ILE A 63 -2.20 -4.43 -3.22
CA ILE A 63 -1.92 -5.17 -1.97
C ILE A 63 -0.62 -5.98 -2.10
N GLN A 64 -0.43 -6.70 -3.21
CA GLN A 64 0.79 -7.47 -3.46
C GLN A 64 2.04 -6.61 -3.59
N ILE A 65 1.94 -5.44 -4.23
CA ILE A 65 3.07 -4.50 -4.33
C ILE A 65 3.48 -4.00 -2.94
N ILE A 66 2.51 -3.70 -2.07
CA ILE A 66 2.77 -3.27 -0.69
C ILE A 66 3.44 -4.41 0.11
N ALA A 67 2.85 -5.61 0.09
CA ALA A 67 3.36 -6.77 0.81
C ALA A 67 4.77 -7.17 0.34
N SER A 68 5.00 -7.21 -0.98
CA SER A 68 6.32 -7.51 -1.55
C SER A 68 7.36 -6.43 -1.21
N GLY A 69 6.97 -5.15 -1.21
CA GLY A 69 7.83 -4.05 -0.76
C GLY A 69 8.33 -4.25 0.67
N ARG A 70 7.45 -4.68 1.57
CA ARG A 70 7.78 -4.99 2.96
C ARG A 70 8.74 -6.19 3.07
N HIS A 71 8.48 -7.26 2.33
CA HIS A 71 9.35 -8.44 2.27
C HIS A 71 10.77 -8.10 1.77
N LEU A 72 10.88 -7.25 0.74
CA LEU A 72 12.17 -6.80 0.20
C LEU A 72 13.00 -6.00 1.22
N LEU A 73 12.35 -5.32 2.16
CA LEU A 73 13.05 -4.59 3.23
C LEU A 73 13.51 -5.49 4.39
N GLY A 74 13.06 -6.74 4.42
CA GLY A 74 13.49 -7.77 5.37
C GLY A 74 12.43 -8.22 6.36
N ASP A 75 11.18 -7.78 6.22
CA ASP A 75 10.08 -8.25 7.07
C ASP A 75 9.30 -9.37 6.37
N GLN A 76 9.44 -10.60 6.85
CA GLN A 76 8.80 -11.79 6.30
C GLN A 76 7.50 -12.18 7.01
N SER A 77 7.04 -11.36 7.95
CA SER A 77 5.82 -11.65 8.69
C SER A 77 4.59 -11.65 7.77
N SER A 78 3.60 -12.46 8.09
CA SER A 78 2.29 -12.34 7.44
C SER A 78 1.52 -11.18 8.08
N VAL A 79 0.87 -10.37 7.24
CA VAL A 79 -0.32 -9.63 7.66
C VAL A 79 -1.46 -10.57 7.33
N GLU A 80 -2.16 -11.09 8.33
CA GLU A 80 -3.26 -12.02 8.07
C GLU A 80 -4.40 -11.28 7.36
N PRO A 81 -5.14 -11.92 6.45
CA PRO A 81 -6.40 -11.38 5.98
C PRO A 81 -7.29 -11.24 7.21
N VAL A 82 -7.76 -10.03 7.51
CA VAL A 82 -8.94 -9.91 8.37
C VAL A 82 -10.04 -10.70 7.67
N GLU A 83 -10.68 -11.63 8.38
CA GLU A 83 -11.74 -12.50 7.88
C GLU A 83 -12.73 -11.71 7.03
N GLY A 84 -12.50 -11.70 5.72
CA GLY A 84 -13.43 -11.17 4.74
C GLY A 84 -14.39 -12.29 4.35
N PRO A 85 -15.57 -11.96 3.82
CA PRO A 85 -16.61 -12.94 3.46
C PRO A 85 -16.16 -14.00 2.42
N PHE A 86 -14.94 -13.89 1.88
CA PHE A 86 -14.35 -14.82 0.93
C PHE A 86 -13.34 -15.82 1.54
N SER A 87 -13.18 -15.87 2.87
CA SER A 87 -12.29 -16.84 3.54
C SER A 87 -12.88 -18.25 3.70
N ARG A 88 -13.95 -18.60 2.98
CA ARG A 88 -14.49 -19.97 2.95
C ARG A 88 -14.36 -20.59 1.57
N THR A 89 -13.43 -21.52 1.44
CA THR A 89 -13.56 -22.76 0.65
C THR A 89 -12.72 -23.83 1.30
#